data_AF-A0A8J7GDT2-F1
#
_entry.id   AF-A0A8J7GDT2-F1
#
_cell.length_a   1.000
_cell.length_b   1.000
_cell.length_c   1.000
_cell.angle_alpha   90.00
_cell.angle_beta   90.00
_cell.angle_gamma   90.00
#
_symmetry.space_group_name_H-M   'P 1'
#
loop_
_entity.id
_entity.type
_entity.pdbx_description
1 polymer ?
#
loop_
_entity_poly.entity_id
_entity_poly.type
_entity_poly.pdbx_seq_one_letter_code
_entity_poly.pdbx_strand_id
1 'polypeptide(L)'
;MSFTVGGAYGHLLTSTLSDGSLVDVRIVMAKEGSTMRGLTDGLSAMLTIGLRHGVPLEFLLSQLIGTRFEPFGMTDDPEIPVATSITDYVARRLALDYLPSSDQRGCDLESADVTDMVSR
;
A
#
# COMPACT_ATOMS: atom_id res chain seq x y z
N MET A 1 -0.62 11.73 1.84
CA MET A 1 -0.61 11.96 0.37
C MET A 1 -1.96 11.58 -0.23
N SER A 2 -2.34 12.13 -1.38
CA SER A 2 -3.38 11.56 -2.24
C SER A 2 -2.76 10.58 -3.22
N PHE A 3 -3.56 9.64 -3.74
CA PHE A 3 -3.14 8.71 -4.79
C PHE A 3 -4.32 8.31 -5.66
N THR A 4 -3.99 7.78 -6.83
CA THR A 4 -4.93 7.15 -7.76
C THR A 4 -4.43 5.75 -8.11
N VAL A 5 -5.29 4.74 -8.11
CA VAL A 5 -4.99 3.37 -8.60
C VAL A 5 -6.15 2.89 -9.44
N GLY A 6 -5.93 2.61 -10.72
CA GLY A 6 -6.99 2.08 -11.60
C GLY A 6 -8.20 3.03 -11.72
N GLY A 7 -7.98 4.33 -11.60
CA GLY A 7 -9.04 5.36 -11.58
C GLY A 7 -9.74 5.55 -10.22
N ALA A 8 -9.46 4.71 -9.22
CA ALA A 8 -9.94 4.93 -7.85
C ALA A 8 -9.02 5.93 -7.12
N TYR A 9 -9.62 6.95 -6.52
CA TYR A 9 -8.90 8.02 -5.82
C TYR A 9 -9.01 7.87 -4.30
N GLY A 10 -7.88 8.02 -3.61
CA GLY A 10 -7.79 7.89 -2.17
C GLY A 10 -6.71 8.75 -1.53
N HIS A 11 -6.66 8.67 -0.20
CA HIS A 11 -5.65 9.31 0.62
C HIS A 11 -4.96 8.28 1.50
N LEU A 12 -3.63 8.34 1.54
CA LEU A 12 -2.80 7.62 2.49
C LEU A 12 -2.32 8.62 3.55
N LEU A 13 -2.71 8.38 4.80
CA LEU A 13 -2.34 9.16 5.97
C LEU A 13 -1.45 8.29 6.85
N THR A 14 -0.30 8.84 7.26
CA THR A 14 0.67 8.14 8.09
C THR A 14 1.02 8.99 9.30
N SER A 15 1.39 8.35 10.40
CA SER A 15 1.96 9.01 11.57
C SER A 15 3.24 8.29 12.00
N THR A 16 4.25 9.06 12.39
CA THR A 16 5.56 8.55 12.79
C THR A 16 5.91 8.96 14.22
N LEU A 17 6.84 8.25 14.83
CA LEU A 17 7.53 8.65 16.05
C LEU A 17 8.63 9.67 15.75
N SER A 18 9.28 10.17 16.79
CA SER A 18 10.38 11.14 16.71
C SER A 18 11.62 10.61 15.99
N ASP A 19 11.79 9.29 15.94
CA ASP A 19 12.89 8.61 15.25
C ASP A 19 12.57 8.29 13.77
N GLY A 20 11.38 8.65 13.30
CA GLY A 20 10.91 8.36 11.93
C GLY A 20 10.15 7.04 11.79
N SER A 21 10.07 6.22 12.84
CA SER A 21 9.37 4.92 12.80
C SER A 21 7.86 5.11 12.59
N LEU A 22 7.28 4.39 11.64
CA LEU A 22 5.85 4.43 11.31
C LEU A 22 5.00 3.75 12.41
N VAL A 23 3.91 4.39 12.86
CA VAL A 23 3.04 3.90 13.96
C VAL A 23 1.54 3.90 13.67
N ASP A 24 1.10 4.60 12.62
CA ASP A 24 -0.30 4.62 12.20
C ASP A 24 -0.36 4.72 10.68
N VAL A 25 -1.26 3.95 10.08
CA VAL A 25 -1.54 3.95 8.64
C VAL A 25 -3.05 4.02 8.47
N ARG A 26 -3.52 4.98 7.67
CA ARG A 26 -4.93 5.11 7.33
C ARG A 26 -5.13 5.34 5.84
N ILE A 27 -5.97 4.50 5.26
CA ILE A 27 -6.35 4.51 3.85
C ILE A 27 -7.78 5.02 3.77
N VAL A 28 -7.99 6.15 3.08
CA VAL A 28 -9.32 6.77 2.94
C VAL A 28 -9.67 6.89 1.47
N MET A 29 -10.68 6.14 1.02
CA MET A 29 -11.16 6.20 -0.36
C MET A 29 -12.28 7.23 -0.54
N ALA A 30 -12.23 8.05 -1.59
CA ALA A 30 -13.13 9.21 -1.73
C ALA A 30 -14.53 8.88 -2.27
N LYS A 31 -14.69 7.82 -3.07
CA LYS A 31 -15.97 7.46 -3.73
C LYS A 31 -16.17 5.96 -3.86
N GLU A 32 -16.01 5.24 -2.75
CA GLU A 32 -16.17 3.79 -2.75
C GLU A 32 -17.41 3.32 -1.99
N GLY A 33 -17.97 2.20 -2.42
CA GLY A 33 -19.07 1.52 -1.74
C GLY A 33 -18.69 1.07 -0.32
N SER A 34 -19.69 0.76 0.51
CA SER A 34 -19.48 0.38 1.92
C SER A 34 -18.54 -0.81 2.10
N THR A 35 -18.52 -1.76 1.17
CA THR A 35 -17.63 -2.92 1.18
C THR A 35 -16.16 -2.51 1.12
N MET A 36 -15.79 -1.69 0.13
CA MET A 36 -14.41 -1.24 -0.07
C MET A 36 -13.94 -0.38 1.09
N ARG A 37 -14.79 0.53 1.58
CA ARG A 37 -14.49 1.33 2.77
C ARG A 37 -14.24 0.44 4.00
N GLY A 38 -15.09 -0.57 4.22
CA GLY A 38 -14.91 -1.52 5.32
C GLY A 38 -13.60 -2.30 5.23
N LEU A 39 -13.21 -2.75 4.04
CA LEU A 39 -11.94 -3.44 3.82
C LEU A 39 -10.73 -2.52 4.06
N THR A 40 -10.75 -1.28 3.55
CA THR A 40 -9.65 -0.32 3.75
C THR A 40 -9.55 0.14 5.21
N ASP A 41 -10.68 0.33 5.89
CA ASP A 41 -10.71 0.67 7.31
C ASP A 41 -10.15 -0.49 8.16
N GLY A 42 -10.56 -1.73 7.84
CA GLY A 42 -10.04 -2.94 8.48
C GLY A 42 -8.53 -3.10 8.27
N LEU A 43 -8.04 -2.95 7.03
CA LEU A 43 -6.61 -3.01 6.72
C LEU A 43 -5.82 -1.93 7.46
N SER A 44 -6.32 -0.68 7.47
CA SER A 44 -5.72 0.43 8.20
C SER A 44 -5.58 0.10 9.69
N ALA A 45 -6.63 -0.45 10.29
CA ALA A 45 -6.62 -0.86 11.69
C ALA A 45 -5.62 -2.00 11.94
N MET A 46 -5.59 -3.03 11.09
CA MET A 46 -4.68 -4.16 11.25
C MET A 46 -3.21 -3.74 11.15
N LEU A 47 -2.84 -2.91 10.15
CA LEU A 47 -1.49 -2.38 10.01
C LEU A 47 -1.08 -1.55 11.23
N THR A 48 -1.96 -0.62 11.63
CA THR A 48 -1.72 0.24 12.79
C THR A 48 -1.53 -0.57 14.08
N ILE A 49 -2.38 -1.58 14.32
CA ILE A 49 -2.26 -2.44 15.50
C ILE A 49 -0.96 -3.24 15.43
N GLY A 50 -0.63 -3.84 14.28
CA GLY A 50 0.61 -4.59 14.10
C GLY A 50 1.85 -3.74 14.44
N LEU A 51 1.92 -2.53 13.90
CA LEU A 51 3.03 -1.61 14.16
C LEU A 51 3.14 -1.23 15.65
N ARG A 52 2.01 -0.90 16.30
CA ARG A 52 1.98 -0.55 17.72
C ARG A 52 2.38 -1.69 18.65
N HIS A 53 2.22 -2.93 18.20
CA HIS A 53 2.63 -4.13 18.91
C HIS A 53 4.03 -4.63 18.52
N GLY A 54 4.79 -3.85 17.74
CA GLY A 54 6.19 -4.13 17.42
C GLY A 54 6.38 -5.16 16.30
N VAL A 55 5.35 -5.44 15.49
CA VAL A 55 5.52 -6.25 14.28
C VAL A 55 6.40 -5.47 13.29
N PRO A 56 7.49 -6.06 12.77
CA PRO A 56 8.36 -5.37 11.82
C PRO A 56 7.59 -4.89 10.58
N LEU A 57 7.82 -3.65 10.16
CA LEU A 57 7.15 -3.06 9.01
C LEU A 57 7.39 -3.90 7.74
N GLU A 58 8.65 -4.26 7.45
CA GLU A 58 9.01 -5.09 6.30
C GLU A 58 8.19 -6.39 6.25
N PHE A 59 8.03 -7.06 7.41
CA PHE A 59 7.22 -8.27 7.49
C PHE A 59 5.76 -7.99 7.09
N LEU A 60 5.13 -6.95 7.65
CA LEU A 60 3.75 -6.59 7.30
C LEU A 60 3.60 -6.29 5.81
N LEU A 61 4.52 -5.49 5.24
CA LEU A 61 4.44 -5.06 3.84
C LEU A 61 4.65 -6.23 2.87
N SER A 62 5.59 -7.13 3.16
CA SER A 62 5.85 -8.31 2.33
C SER A 62 4.62 -9.21 2.12
N GLN A 63 3.67 -9.21 3.06
CA GLN A 63 2.44 -10.00 2.94
C GLN A 63 1.36 -9.35 2.07
N LEU A 64 1.52 -8.06 1.74
CA LEU A 64 0.53 -7.24 1.06
C LEU A 64 0.94 -6.91 -0.38
N ILE A 65 2.24 -6.87 -0.65
CA ILE A 65 2.79 -6.64 -1.98
C ILE A 65 2.40 -7.78 -2.92
N GLY A 66 2.00 -7.43 -4.14
CA GLY A 66 1.54 -8.38 -5.16
C GLY A 66 0.12 -8.92 -4.95
N THR A 67 -0.60 -8.48 -3.92
CA THR A 67 -2.02 -8.84 -3.76
C THR A 67 -2.84 -8.30 -4.94
N ARG A 68 -3.74 -9.13 -5.48
CA ARG A 68 -4.47 -8.85 -6.73
C ARG A 68 -5.98 -8.81 -6.52
N PHE A 69 -6.59 -7.65 -6.71
CA PHE A 69 -8.04 -7.43 -6.71
C PHE A 69 -8.36 -6.01 -7.19
N GLU A 70 -9.61 -5.76 -7.62
CA GLU A 70 -10.04 -4.43 -8.06
C GLU A 70 -10.23 -3.44 -6.88
N PRO A 71 -9.91 -2.16 -7.07
CA PRO A 71 -9.39 -1.55 -8.28
C PRO A 71 -7.86 -1.76 -8.42
N PHE A 72 -7.42 -1.95 -9.67
CA PHE A 72 -6.02 -2.15 -10.05
C PHE A 72 -5.71 -1.36 -11.34
N GLY A 73 -4.43 -1.14 -11.63
CA GLY A 73 -3.99 -0.53 -12.89
C GLY A 73 -3.01 0.62 -12.69
N MET A 74 -3.03 1.56 -13.64
CA MET A 74 -2.16 2.73 -13.64
C MET A 74 -2.37 3.59 -12.40
N THR A 75 -1.29 4.17 -11.90
CA THR A 75 -1.29 5.09 -10.77
C THR A 75 -0.86 6.50 -11.20
N ASP A 76 -0.96 7.45 -10.28
CA ASP A 76 -0.36 8.80 -10.40
C ASP A 76 1.04 8.90 -9.77
N ASP A 77 1.62 7.79 -9.33
CA ASP A 77 2.94 7.70 -8.72
C ASP A 77 4.00 7.21 -9.74
N PRO A 78 5.00 8.04 -10.09
CA PRO A 78 6.04 7.64 -11.06
C PRO A 78 6.97 6.53 -10.54
N GLU A 79 7.08 6.32 -9.23
CA GLU A 79 7.87 5.22 -8.65
C GLU A 79 7.09 3.90 -8.65
N ILE A 80 5.75 3.97 -8.71
CA ILE A 80 4.86 2.80 -8.75
C ILE A 80 3.86 2.97 -9.90
N PRO A 81 4.30 2.93 -11.18
CA PRO A 81 3.44 3.30 -12.31
C PRO A 81 2.17 2.45 -12.44
N VAL A 82 2.25 1.19 -11.98
CA VAL A 82 1.15 0.22 -12.00
C VAL A 82 1.12 -0.56 -10.69
N ALA A 83 -0.08 -0.79 -10.18
CA ALA A 83 -0.33 -1.60 -8.99
C ALA A 83 -1.42 -2.65 -9.24
N THR A 84 -1.28 -3.82 -8.62
CA THR A 84 -2.22 -4.95 -8.79
C THR A 84 -3.42 -4.90 -7.85
N SER A 85 -3.43 -3.96 -6.90
CA SER A 85 -4.56 -3.57 -6.05
C SER A 85 -4.22 -2.29 -5.28
N ILE A 86 -5.19 -1.70 -4.57
CA ILE A 86 -4.92 -0.62 -3.60
C ILE A 86 -3.98 -1.10 -2.49
N THR A 87 -4.15 -2.34 -2.01
CA THR A 87 -3.31 -2.90 -0.93
C THR A 87 -1.87 -3.05 -1.38
N ASP A 88 -1.64 -3.58 -2.59
CA ASP A 88 -0.32 -3.65 -3.21
C ASP A 88 0.31 -2.25 -3.32
N TYR A 89 -0.43 -1.28 -3.87
CA TYR A 89 0.05 0.10 -3.99
C TYR A 89 0.47 0.68 -2.63
N VAL A 90 -0.41 0.63 -1.64
CA VAL A 90 -0.14 1.17 -0.30
C VAL A 90 1.08 0.49 0.31
N ALA A 91 1.22 -0.83 0.16
CA ALA A 91 2.34 -1.54 0.73
C ALA A 91 3.67 -1.16 0.07
N ARG A 92 3.71 -1.08 -1.27
CA ARG A 92 4.89 -0.64 -2.02
C ARG A 92 5.27 0.81 -1.70
N ARG A 93 4.28 1.71 -1.59
CA ARG A 93 4.52 3.11 -1.24
C ARG A 93 5.08 3.27 0.16
N LEU A 94 4.53 2.54 1.14
CA LEU A 94 5.07 2.51 2.50
C LEU A 94 6.48 1.91 2.54
N ALA A 95 6.77 0.91 1.71
CA ALA A 95 8.12 0.33 1.63
C ALA A 95 9.14 1.36 1.11
N LEU A 96 8.78 2.10 0.04
CA LEU A 96 9.62 3.16 -0.50
C LEU A 96 9.84 4.31 0.49
N ASP A 97 8.81 4.68 1.24
CA ASP A 97 8.86 5.83 2.16
C ASP A 97 9.59 5.53 3.48
N TYR A 98 9.48 4.29 3.99
CA TYR A 98 9.86 3.98 5.38
C TYR A 98 10.89 2.86 5.54
N LEU A 99 11.15 2.02 4.52
CA LEU A 99 12.19 1.00 4.61
C LEU A 99 13.52 1.50 4.03
N PRO A 100 14.66 1.11 4.61
CA PRO A 100 15.95 1.34 3.99
C PRO A 100 16.08 0.52 2.70
N SER A 101 16.92 0.95 1.76
CA SER A 101 17.10 0.30 0.46
C SER A 101 17.60 -1.15 0.51
N SER A 102 18.14 -1.61 1.66
CA SER A 102 18.45 -3.02 1.90
C SER A 102 17.20 -3.88 2.02
N ASP A 103 16.18 -3.38 2.71
CA ASP A 103 15.00 -4.13 3.13
C ASP A 103 13.91 -4.04 2.05
N GLN A 104 13.92 -2.96 1.26
CA GLN A 104 13.12 -2.83 0.05
C GLN A 104 13.36 -3.99 -0.94
N ARG A 105 14.59 -4.53 -0.99
CA ARG A 105 14.93 -5.70 -1.83
C ARG A 105 14.29 -7.00 -1.33
N GLY A 106 13.99 -7.11 -0.03
CA GLY A 106 13.28 -8.25 0.54
C GLY A 106 11.77 -8.23 0.24
N CYS A 107 11.26 -7.09 -0.22
CA CYS A 107 9.85 -6.86 -0.53
C CYS A 107 9.48 -7.06 -2.01
N ASP A 108 10.39 -7.56 -2.85
CA ASP A 108 10.16 -7.84 -4.29
C ASP A 108 9.38 -6.72 -5.02
N LEU A 109 9.78 -5.46 -4.81
CA LEU A 109 9.07 -4.28 -5.33
C LEU A 109 9.05 -4.17 -6.87
N GLU A 110 9.72 -5.08 -7.59
CA GLU A 110 9.93 -5.04 -9.04
C GLU A 110 8.82 -5.70 -9.88
N SER A 111 7.82 -6.35 -9.29
CA SER A 111 6.88 -7.17 -10.07
C SER A 111 5.47 -6.60 -10.18
N ALA A 112 5.26 -5.68 -11.11
CA ALA A 112 3.97 -5.49 -11.77
C ALA A 112 4.23 -5.04 -13.22
N ASP A 113 4.67 -5.98 -14.06
CA ASP A 113 4.88 -5.67 -15.47
C ASP A 113 3.54 -5.40 -16.14
N VAL A 114 3.44 -4.30 -16.88
CA VAL A 114 2.18 -3.83 -17.50
C VAL A 114 1.60 -4.89 -18.44
N THR A 115 2.48 -5.70 -19.04
CA THR A 115 2.13 -6.78 -19.97
C THR A 115 1.31 -7.90 -19.33
N ASP A 116 1.50 -8.18 -18.03
CA ASP A 116 0.78 -9.25 -17.31
C ASP A 116 -0.67 -8.87 -16.97
N MET A 117 -0.98 -7.57 -16.92
CA MET A 117 -2.29 -7.06 -16.48
C MET A 117 -3.28 -6.85 -17.63
N VAL A 118 -2.80 -6.74 -18.88
CA VAL A 118 -3.65 -6.61 -20.07
C VAL A 118 -4.04 -7.98 -20.67
N SER A 119 -3.46 -9.06 -20.14
CA SER A 119 -3.59 -10.42 -20.69
C SER A 119 -4.70 -11.27 -20.06
N ARG A 120 -5.62 -10.68 -19.26
CA ARG A 120 -6.77 -11.38 -18.66
C ARG A 120 -8.04 -10.55 -18.69
#